data_AF-A0AAJ0VLZ2-F1
#
_entry.id   AF-A0AAJ0VLZ2-F1
#
_cell.length_a   1.000
_cell.length_b   1.000
_cell.length_c   1.000
_cell.angle_alpha   90.00
_cell.angle_beta   90.00
_cell.angle_gamma   90.00
#
_symmetry.space_group_name_H-M   'P 1'
#
loop_
_entity.id
_entity.type
_entity.pdbx_description
1 polymer ?
#
loop_
_entity_poly.entity_id
_entity_poly.type
_entity_poly.pdbx_seq_one_letter_code
_entity_poly.pdbx_strand_id
1 'polypeptide(L)'
;MTNIIQFRRKKVYRGIVAPSGIMAIKGNNLFLERTYIPEDIFYYVMYWDKIAIPTSSIIHMGLPLEKELKSLGILERPSLPATGTVEAARHVHWTFGEVAKQKLKDDDFDWIIHHMSGDPIYLPEHSTKKDTLRLKITNALPIPSSDGKFSLDDLLEFKNRRASELEGLHTTMDRLLKKLNHEELDVIRKTELKRFENAILELDR
;
A
#
# COMPACT_ATOMS: atom_id res chain seq x y z
N MET A 1 32.66 27.63 -20.81
CA MET A 1 31.64 27.45 -19.75
C MET A 1 30.85 26.19 -20.08
N THR A 2 31.13 25.10 -19.39
CA THR A 2 30.54 23.78 -19.67
C THR A 2 29.23 23.66 -18.90
N ASN A 3 28.10 23.71 -19.60
CA ASN A 3 26.80 23.43 -18.99
C ASN A 3 26.67 21.94 -18.73
N ILE A 4 26.90 21.54 -17.48
CA ILE A 4 26.56 20.20 -16.99
C ILE A 4 25.04 20.16 -16.81
N ILE A 5 24.35 19.43 -17.69
CA ILE A 5 22.95 19.09 -17.50
C ILE A 5 22.88 18.13 -16.31
N GLN A 6 22.53 18.66 -15.14
CA GLN A 6 22.22 17.86 -13.96
C GLN A 6 20.82 17.26 -14.16
N PHE A 7 20.75 15.98 -14.54
CA PHE A 7 19.52 15.21 -14.41
C PHE A 7 19.23 15.03 -12.92
N ARG A 8 18.53 15.98 -12.30
CA ARG A 8 17.89 15.71 -11.00
C ARG A 8 16.79 14.70 -11.26
N ARG A 9 17.00 13.46 -10.83
CA ARG A 9 15.95 12.43 -10.79
C ARG A 9 14.78 13.02 -10.02
N LYS A 10 13.62 13.18 -10.67
CA LYS A 10 12.39 13.60 -9.98
C LYS A 10 12.11 12.55 -8.91
N LYS A 11 12.05 12.96 -7.64
CA LYS A 11 11.66 12.06 -6.55
C LYS A 11 10.26 11.54 -6.87
N VAL A 12 10.12 10.22 -6.98
CA VAL A 12 8.83 9.56 -7.17
C VAL A 12 8.24 9.34 -5.79
N TYR A 13 7.17 10.06 -5.46
CA TYR A 13 6.45 9.84 -4.21
C TYR A 13 5.62 8.56 -4.31
N ARG A 14 5.65 7.73 -3.26
CA ARG A 14 4.98 6.43 -3.25
C ARG A 14 3.68 6.48 -2.46
N GLY A 15 2.60 6.02 -3.08
CA GLY A 15 1.29 5.94 -2.46
C GLY A 15 0.84 4.50 -2.26
N ILE A 16 0.02 4.24 -1.24
CA ILE A 16 -0.66 2.97 -1.03
C ILE A 16 -2.16 3.16 -0.90
N VAL A 17 -2.93 2.43 -1.70
CA VAL A 17 -4.39 2.36 -1.59
C VAL A 17 -4.77 1.03 -0.94
N ALA A 18 -5.51 1.09 0.15
CA ALA A 18 -5.97 -0.10 0.86
C ALA A 18 -7.49 -0.05 1.15
N PRO A 19 -8.16 -1.22 1.27
CA PRO A 19 -9.58 -1.28 1.59
C PRO A 19 -9.93 -0.62 2.94
N SER A 20 -11.18 -0.25 3.18
CA SER A 20 -11.62 0.36 4.44
C SER A 20 -11.44 -0.52 5.69
N GLY A 21 -11.31 -1.83 5.49
CA GLY A 21 -11.05 -2.84 6.52
C GLY A 21 -10.63 -4.15 5.86
N ILE A 22 -10.24 -5.14 6.67
CA ILE A 22 -9.81 -6.43 6.16
C ILE A 22 -11.07 -7.26 5.88
N MET A 23 -11.30 -7.55 4.61
CA MET A 23 -12.51 -8.23 4.17
C MET A 23 -12.23 -9.71 3.86
N ALA A 24 -13.26 -10.54 4.03
CA ALA A 24 -13.24 -11.95 3.65
C ALA A 24 -14.51 -12.32 2.89
N ILE A 25 -14.39 -13.25 1.95
CA ILE A 25 -15.54 -13.86 1.27
C ILE A 25 -15.91 -15.15 2.00
N LYS A 26 -17.18 -15.28 2.40
CA LYS A 26 -17.74 -16.56 2.87
C LYS A 26 -18.99 -16.89 2.04
N GLY A 27 -18.89 -17.90 1.17
CA GLY A 27 -19.91 -18.18 0.16
C GLY A 27 -20.00 -17.03 -0.85
N ASN A 28 -21.19 -16.46 -1.04
CA ASN A 28 -21.42 -15.32 -1.94
C ASN A 28 -21.39 -13.96 -1.24
N ASN A 29 -21.14 -13.94 0.07
CA ASN A 29 -21.26 -12.74 0.88
C ASN A 29 -19.87 -12.21 1.28
N LEU A 30 -19.76 -10.87 1.28
CA LEU A 30 -18.57 -10.14 1.71
C LEU A 30 -18.73 -9.73 3.16
N PHE A 31 -17.75 -10.07 4.00
CA PHE A 31 -17.76 -9.76 5.43
C PHE A 31 -16.50 -9.02 5.85
N LEU A 32 -16.62 -8.16 6.85
CA LEU A 32 -15.48 -7.60 7.55
C LEU A 32 -14.89 -8.68 8.47
N GLU A 33 -13.64 -9.08 8.22
CA GLU A 33 -12.89 -10.00 9.07
C GLU A 33 -12.34 -9.27 10.29
N ARG A 34 -11.69 -8.13 10.07
CA ARG A 34 -11.19 -7.24 11.14
C ARG A 34 -10.98 -5.82 10.63
N THR A 35 -10.92 -4.87 11.56
CA THR A 35 -10.40 -3.52 11.28
C THR A 35 -8.87 -3.53 11.31
N TYR A 36 -8.26 -2.41 10.92
CA TYR A 36 -6.82 -2.22 11.03
C TYR A 36 -6.37 -2.17 12.49
N ILE A 37 -5.25 -2.82 12.77
CA ILE A 37 -4.51 -2.73 14.03
C ILE A 37 -3.36 -1.73 13.87
N PRO A 38 -2.77 -1.19 14.95
CA PRO A 38 -1.71 -0.20 14.85
C PRO A 38 -0.53 -0.64 13.98
N GLU A 39 -0.13 -1.90 14.04
CA GLU A 39 0.95 -2.47 13.22
C GLU A 39 0.70 -2.37 11.71
N ASP A 40 -0.56 -2.55 11.27
CA ASP A 40 -0.90 -2.37 9.85
C ASP A 40 -0.67 -0.91 9.42
N ILE A 41 -0.93 0.03 10.33
CA ILE A 41 -0.75 1.47 10.08
C ILE A 41 0.73 1.83 10.13
N PHE A 42 1.50 1.25 11.05
CA PHE A 42 2.95 1.44 11.14
C PHE A 42 3.62 0.98 9.86
N TYR A 43 3.21 -0.18 9.34
CA TYR A 43 3.61 -0.62 8.01
C TYR A 43 3.33 0.45 6.95
N TYR A 44 2.10 0.96 6.83
CA TYR A 44 1.82 1.96 5.80
C TYR A 44 2.64 3.24 5.98
N VAL A 45 2.83 3.70 7.21
CA VAL A 45 3.57 4.94 7.50
C VAL A 45 5.06 4.82 7.19
N MET A 46 5.70 3.73 7.59
CA MET A 46 7.16 3.59 7.52
C MET A 46 7.69 3.48 6.09
N TYR A 47 6.84 3.05 5.17
CA TYR A 47 7.29 2.58 3.86
C TYR A 47 6.59 3.30 2.70
N TRP A 48 5.45 3.97 2.93
CA TRP A 48 4.74 4.74 1.90
C TRP A 48 4.65 6.21 2.28
N ASP A 49 4.70 7.11 1.29
CA ASP A 49 4.62 8.56 1.51
C ASP A 49 3.19 9.05 1.69
N LYS A 50 2.24 8.35 1.07
CA LYS A 50 0.82 8.67 1.13
C LYS A 50 -0.01 7.41 1.29
N ILE A 51 -1.07 7.50 2.10
CA ILE A 51 -1.97 6.40 2.40
C ILE A 51 -3.39 6.81 2.02
N ALA A 52 -4.04 6.01 1.19
CA ALA A 52 -5.44 6.17 0.82
C ALA A 52 -6.26 4.99 1.36
N ILE A 53 -7.07 5.26 2.38
CA ILE A 53 -7.99 4.25 2.92
C ILE A 53 -9.40 4.84 2.84
N PRO A 54 -10.21 4.45 1.85
CA PRO A 54 -11.54 5.01 1.70
C PRO A 54 -12.39 4.80 2.95
N THR A 55 -13.31 5.72 3.19
CA THR A 55 -14.36 5.57 4.19
C THR A 55 -15.70 5.55 3.46
N SER A 56 -16.77 5.13 4.15
CA SER A 56 -18.10 5.06 3.57
C SER A 56 -19.01 6.09 4.23
N SER A 57 -19.88 6.72 3.43
CA SER A 57 -20.94 7.58 3.94
C SER A 57 -21.99 6.82 4.77
N ILE A 58 -22.01 5.48 4.69
CA ILE A 58 -22.97 4.62 5.39
C ILE A 58 -22.39 4.10 6.72
N ILE A 59 -21.13 3.64 6.71
CA ILE A 59 -20.48 3.03 7.87
C ILE A 59 -19.05 3.58 7.98
N HIS A 60 -18.74 4.17 9.11
CA HIS A 60 -17.39 4.62 9.42
C HIS A 60 -16.62 3.52 10.14
N MET A 61 -15.61 2.95 9.46
CA MET A 61 -14.65 2.03 10.06
C MET A 61 -13.47 2.83 10.61
N GLY A 62 -13.30 2.82 11.93
CA GLY A 62 -12.20 3.55 12.58
C GLY A 62 -10.82 3.03 12.17
N LEU A 63 -9.86 3.95 12.13
CA LEU A 63 -8.46 3.66 11.83
C LEU A 63 -7.56 4.11 12.99
N PRO A 64 -6.57 3.31 13.42
CA PRO A 64 -5.55 3.79 14.36
C PRO A 64 -4.83 5.03 13.81
N LEU A 65 -4.54 5.99 14.68
CA LEU A 65 -3.86 7.25 14.37
C LEU A 65 -4.54 8.09 13.27
N GLU A 66 -5.84 7.92 13.03
CA GLU A 66 -6.54 8.58 11.91
C GLU A 66 -6.41 10.11 11.96
N LYS A 67 -6.53 10.70 13.15
CA LYS A 67 -6.51 12.16 13.30
C LYS A 67 -5.12 12.72 13.08
N GLU A 68 -4.09 12.11 13.68
CA GLU A 68 -2.70 12.53 13.52
C GLU A 68 -2.23 12.36 12.07
N LEU A 69 -2.53 11.23 11.43
CA LEU A 69 -2.12 10.99 10.04
C LEU A 69 -2.82 11.93 9.04
N LYS A 70 -4.08 12.30 9.32
CA LYS A 70 -4.79 13.29 8.51
C LYS A 70 -4.23 14.70 8.68
N SER A 71 -3.89 15.11 9.91
CA SER A 71 -3.32 16.45 10.15
C SER A 71 -1.94 16.62 9.53
N LEU A 72 -1.14 15.55 9.47
CA LEU A 72 0.14 15.51 8.77
C LEU A 72 0.00 15.38 7.24
N GLY A 73 -1.22 15.21 6.73
CA GLY A 73 -1.47 15.01 5.31
C GLY A 73 -0.92 13.69 4.76
N ILE A 74 -0.62 12.70 5.61
CA ILE A 74 -0.16 11.37 5.19
C ILE A 74 -1.35 10.51 4.76
N LEU A 75 -2.46 10.60 5.50
CA LEU A 75 -3.67 9.81 5.27
C LEU A 75 -4.76 10.63 4.58
N GLU A 76 -5.33 10.06 3.53
CA GLU A 76 -6.59 10.50 2.95
C GLU A 76 -7.69 9.44 3.15
N ARG A 77 -8.89 9.92 3.45
CA ARG A 77 -10.09 9.10 3.72
C ARG A 77 -11.19 9.46 2.71
N PRO A 78 -10.97 9.23 1.40
CA PRO A 78 -11.98 9.57 0.39
C PRO A 78 -13.26 8.80 0.65
N SER A 79 -14.39 9.43 0.40
CA SER A 79 -15.72 8.85 0.55
C SER A 79 -16.53 9.18 -0.69
N LEU A 80 -17.24 8.20 -1.22
CA LEU A 80 -18.19 8.39 -2.30
C LEU A 80 -19.61 8.27 -1.74
N PRO A 81 -20.57 9.08 -2.23
CA PRO A 81 -21.94 9.03 -1.75
C PRO A 81 -22.61 7.73 -2.21
N ALA A 82 -23.29 7.07 -1.28
CA ALA A 82 -24.21 5.99 -1.63
C ALA A 82 -25.42 6.56 -2.38
N THR A 83 -25.78 5.94 -3.51
CA THR A 83 -26.95 6.33 -4.30
C THR A 83 -28.01 5.23 -4.23
N GLY A 84 -29.20 5.58 -3.74
CA GLY A 84 -30.30 4.63 -3.52
C GLY A 84 -30.08 3.67 -2.35
N THR A 85 -30.85 2.59 -2.32
CA THR A 85 -30.71 1.53 -1.31
C THR A 85 -29.62 0.56 -1.75
N VAL A 86 -28.48 0.60 -1.07
CA VAL A 86 -27.32 -0.27 -1.34
C VAL A 86 -26.90 -0.99 -0.08
N GLU A 87 -26.53 -2.26 -0.20
CA GLU A 87 -25.92 -3.03 0.87
C GLU A 87 -24.60 -2.37 1.31
N ALA A 88 -24.44 -2.11 2.61
CA ALA A 88 -23.31 -1.34 3.13
C ALA A 88 -21.95 -1.98 2.82
N ALA A 89 -21.82 -3.30 2.95
CA ALA A 89 -20.57 -4.01 2.65
C ALA A 89 -20.17 -3.89 1.18
N ARG A 90 -21.15 -4.05 0.27
CA ARG A 90 -20.95 -3.82 -1.17
C ARG A 90 -20.55 -2.37 -1.46
N HIS A 91 -21.21 -1.39 -0.86
CA HIS A 91 -20.89 0.03 -1.05
C HIS A 91 -19.46 0.39 -0.60
N VAL A 92 -19.06 -0.09 0.58
CA VAL A 92 -17.69 0.10 1.11
C VAL A 92 -16.67 -0.45 0.12
N HIS A 93 -16.89 -1.66 -0.39
CA HIS A 93 -15.96 -2.30 -1.29
C HIS A 93 -15.96 -1.69 -2.69
N TRP A 94 -17.12 -1.24 -3.17
CA TRP A 94 -17.25 -0.48 -4.42
C TRP A 94 -16.50 0.85 -4.34
N THR A 95 -16.63 1.57 -3.22
CA THR A 95 -15.92 2.83 -2.97
C THR A 95 -14.40 2.60 -3.03
N PHE A 96 -13.92 1.50 -2.46
CA PHE A 96 -12.52 1.11 -2.57
C PHE A 96 -12.06 0.95 -4.01
N GLY A 97 -12.79 0.20 -4.84
CA GLY A 97 -12.43 0.00 -6.25
C GLY A 97 -12.40 1.29 -7.07
N GLU A 98 -13.37 2.19 -6.85
CA GLU A 98 -13.39 3.50 -7.52
C GLU A 98 -12.22 4.39 -7.09
N VAL A 99 -11.92 4.47 -5.79
CA VAL A 99 -10.77 5.25 -5.30
C VAL A 99 -9.47 4.66 -5.84
N ALA A 100 -9.30 3.34 -5.81
CA ALA A 100 -8.11 2.69 -6.35
C ALA A 100 -7.92 3.02 -7.84
N LYS A 101 -8.99 2.97 -8.63
CA LYS A 101 -8.97 3.35 -10.05
C LYS A 101 -8.59 4.82 -10.28
N GLN A 102 -9.02 5.72 -9.41
CA GLN A 102 -8.67 7.14 -9.48
C GLN A 102 -7.18 7.35 -9.13
N LYS A 103 -6.72 6.72 -8.05
CA LYS A 103 -5.34 6.81 -7.56
C LYS A 103 -4.33 6.23 -8.54
N LEU A 104 -4.65 5.13 -9.21
CA LEU A 104 -3.80 4.56 -10.26
C LEU A 104 -3.66 5.45 -11.52
N LYS A 105 -4.40 6.56 -11.61
CA LYS A 105 -4.29 7.57 -12.69
C LYS A 105 -3.64 8.87 -12.22
N ASP A 106 -3.20 8.93 -10.97
CA ASP A 106 -2.53 10.08 -10.38
C ASP A 106 -1.09 10.19 -10.92
N ASP A 107 -0.70 11.37 -11.40
CA ASP A 107 0.63 11.63 -11.96
C ASP A 107 1.65 12.13 -10.92
N ASP A 108 1.18 12.50 -9.72
CA ASP A 108 2.03 13.04 -8.65
C ASP A 108 2.62 11.93 -7.77
N PHE A 109 1.91 10.81 -7.64
CA PHE A 109 2.29 9.67 -6.82
C PHE A 109 2.20 8.37 -7.61
N ASP A 110 3.19 7.50 -7.40
CA ASP A 110 3.12 6.12 -7.87
C ASP A 110 2.39 5.26 -6.83
N TRP A 111 1.12 4.98 -7.12
CA TRP A 111 0.21 4.27 -6.21
C TRP A 111 0.24 2.76 -6.43
N ILE A 112 0.34 2.01 -5.33
CA ILE A 112 0.12 0.56 -5.32
C ILE A 112 -1.17 0.21 -4.59
N ILE A 113 -1.86 -0.83 -5.06
CA ILE A 113 -3.00 -1.40 -4.34
C ILE A 113 -2.49 -2.49 -3.40
N HIS A 114 -2.86 -2.41 -2.13
CA HIS A 114 -2.42 -3.36 -1.11
C HIS A 114 -3.60 -3.96 -0.33
N HIS A 115 -3.48 -5.24 0.01
CA HIS A 115 -4.38 -5.97 0.90
C HIS A 115 -3.53 -6.64 1.98
N MET A 116 -3.82 -6.38 3.26
CA MET A 116 -3.01 -6.90 4.37
C MET A 116 -3.03 -8.42 4.50
N SER A 117 -4.18 -9.04 4.24
CA SER A 117 -4.31 -10.48 4.36
C SER A 117 -5.26 -11.05 3.31
N GLY A 118 -5.13 -12.36 3.12
CA GLY A 118 -5.94 -13.11 2.17
C GLY A 118 -5.56 -12.86 0.71
N ASP A 119 -6.40 -13.38 -0.17
CA ASP A 119 -6.41 -12.97 -1.57
C ASP A 119 -7.10 -11.61 -1.68
N PRO A 120 -6.63 -10.71 -2.56
CA PRO A 120 -7.27 -9.44 -2.79
C PRO A 120 -8.68 -9.67 -3.32
N ILE A 121 -9.60 -8.90 -2.77
CA ILE A 121 -11.01 -8.96 -3.09
C ILE A 121 -11.30 -7.73 -3.93
N TYR A 122 -11.96 -7.93 -5.06
CA TYR A 122 -12.46 -6.86 -5.91
C TYR A 122 -13.89 -7.21 -6.32
N LEU A 123 -14.73 -6.19 -6.47
CA LEU A 123 -16.01 -6.39 -7.14
C LEU A 123 -15.79 -6.70 -8.63
N PRO A 124 -16.71 -7.44 -9.27
CA PRO A 124 -16.60 -7.79 -10.69
C PRO A 124 -16.33 -6.59 -11.60
N GLU A 125 -16.95 -5.44 -11.32
CA GLU A 125 -16.84 -4.21 -12.12
C GLU A 125 -15.46 -3.53 -11.99
N HIS A 126 -14.71 -3.88 -10.95
CA HIS A 126 -13.35 -3.40 -10.67
C HIS A 126 -12.27 -4.44 -11.01
N SER A 127 -12.66 -5.58 -11.56
CA SER A 127 -11.77 -6.69 -11.88
C SER A 127 -11.72 -6.96 -13.38
N THR A 128 -10.53 -7.26 -13.89
CA THR A 128 -10.36 -7.79 -15.26
C THR A 128 -9.60 -9.10 -15.18
N LYS A 129 -10.11 -10.14 -15.86
CA LYS A 129 -9.39 -11.41 -15.98
C LYS A 129 -8.23 -11.23 -16.96
N LYS A 130 -7.00 -11.37 -16.45
CA LYS A 130 -5.77 -11.34 -17.22
C LYS A 130 -4.82 -12.37 -16.62
N ASP A 131 -3.98 -12.98 -17.46
CA ASP A 131 -2.88 -13.82 -17.00
C ASP A 131 -1.79 -12.91 -16.41
N THR A 132 -1.88 -12.70 -15.10
CA THR A 132 -0.96 -11.84 -14.36
C THR A 132 -0.22 -12.64 -13.32
N LEU A 133 1.06 -12.31 -13.12
CA LEU A 133 1.83 -12.84 -12.01
C LEU A 133 1.59 -12.00 -10.75
N ARG A 134 1.31 -12.67 -9.63
CA ARG A 134 1.20 -12.03 -8.31
C ARG A 134 2.35 -12.48 -7.43
N LEU A 135 3.02 -11.51 -6.81
CA LEU A 135 4.00 -11.76 -5.77
C LEU A 135 3.35 -11.53 -4.41
N LYS A 136 3.44 -12.53 -3.52
CA LYS A 136 3.06 -12.40 -2.11
C LYS A 136 4.32 -12.48 -1.26
N ILE A 137 4.61 -11.39 -0.56
CA ILE A 137 5.77 -11.30 0.34
C ILE A 137 5.21 -11.35 1.76
N THR A 138 5.64 -12.35 2.54
CA THR A 138 5.13 -12.56 3.91
C THR A 138 6.26 -12.30 4.90
N ASN A 139 5.98 -11.52 5.95
CA ASN A 139 6.89 -11.22 7.07
C ASN A 139 8.27 -10.70 6.64
N ALA A 140 8.36 -10.04 5.49
CA ALA A 140 9.65 -9.56 5.01
C ALA A 140 9.93 -8.15 5.51
N LEU A 141 8.93 -7.27 5.63
CA LEU A 141 9.16 -5.89 6.05
C LEU A 141 9.09 -5.77 7.58
N PRO A 142 10.18 -5.38 8.26
CA PRO A 142 10.19 -5.19 9.71
C PRO A 142 9.27 -4.05 10.13
N ILE A 143 8.50 -4.26 11.18
CA ILE A 143 7.66 -3.23 11.81
C ILE A 143 7.81 -3.33 13.33
N PRO A 144 7.82 -2.20 14.05
CA PRO A 144 7.85 -2.22 15.50
C PRO A 144 6.54 -2.78 16.06
N SER A 145 6.63 -3.43 17.23
CA SER A 145 5.45 -3.84 17.99
C SER A 145 4.63 -2.62 18.45
N SER A 146 3.31 -2.75 18.53
CA SER A 146 2.43 -1.72 19.11
C SER A 146 2.42 -1.67 20.64
N ASP A 147 3.51 -2.07 21.30
CA ASP A 147 3.62 -2.12 22.77
C ASP A 147 3.71 -0.73 23.45
N GLY A 148 3.39 0.34 22.70
CA GLY A 148 3.34 1.72 23.18
C GLY A 148 4.71 2.40 23.30
N LYS A 149 5.80 1.74 22.88
CA LYS A 149 7.16 2.30 22.97
C LYS A 149 7.49 3.35 21.93
N PHE A 150 6.77 3.36 20.80
CA PHE A 150 7.07 4.23 19.66
C PHE A 150 5.86 5.09 19.33
N SER A 151 6.10 6.39 19.24
CA SER A 151 5.13 7.37 18.75
C SER A 151 5.13 7.43 17.22
N LEU A 152 4.11 8.07 16.64
CA LEU A 152 4.09 8.35 15.21
C LEU A 152 5.32 9.16 14.76
N ASP A 153 5.77 10.11 15.59
CA ASP A 153 6.94 10.93 15.29
C ASP A 153 8.22 10.09 15.23
N ASP A 154 8.37 9.11 16.12
CA ASP A 154 9.51 8.17 16.09
C ASP A 154 9.54 7.36 14.79
N LEU A 155 8.38 6.91 14.31
CA LEU A 155 8.26 6.18 13.04
C LEU A 155 8.64 7.05 11.84
N LEU A 156 8.21 8.31 11.86
CA LEU A 156 8.52 9.27 10.80
C LEU A 156 10.00 9.67 10.82
N GLU A 157 10.60 9.85 11.99
CA GLU A 157 12.03 10.09 12.13
C GLU A 157 12.83 8.89 11.59
N PHE A 158 12.47 7.67 11.99
CA PHE A 158 13.09 6.44 11.48
C PHE A 158 13.03 6.38 9.95
N LYS A 159 11.85 6.59 9.36
CA LYS A 159 11.65 6.62 7.91
C LYS A 159 12.52 7.67 7.24
N ASN A 160 12.57 8.88 7.79
CA ASN A 160 13.35 9.99 7.23
C ASN A 160 14.86 9.73 7.30
N ARG A 161 15.35 9.17 8.40
CA ARG A 161 16.76 8.79 8.56
C ARG A 161 17.21 7.74 7.56
N ARG A 162 16.31 6.84 7.15
CA ARG A 162 16.56 5.72 6.22
C ARG A 162 15.98 5.96 4.83
N ALA A 163 15.79 7.22 4.44
CA ALA A 163 15.12 7.57 3.19
C ALA A 163 15.85 7.00 1.95
N SER A 164 17.18 6.91 2.00
CA SER A 164 17.99 6.35 0.89
C SER A 164 17.79 4.85 0.75
N GLU A 165 17.75 4.13 1.86
CA GLU A 165 17.52 2.69 1.95
C GLU A 165 16.08 2.36 1.51
N LEU A 166 15.10 3.16 1.93
CA LEU A 166 13.72 3.03 1.49
C LEU A 166 13.57 3.26 -0.02
N GLU A 167 14.28 4.25 -0.60
CA GLU A 167 14.33 4.44 -2.05
C GLU A 167 14.96 3.23 -2.76
N GLY A 168 16.01 2.64 -2.17
CA GLY A 168 16.64 1.40 -2.63
C GLY A 168 15.69 0.21 -2.63
N LEU A 169 14.91 0.04 -1.57
CA LEU A 169 13.87 -0.99 -1.45
C LEU A 169 12.83 -0.83 -2.57
N HIS A 170 12.25 0.36 -2.73
CA HIS A 170 11.27 0.63 -3.79
C HIS A 170 11.83 0.38 -5.19
N THR A 171 13.05 0.84 -5.44
CA THR A 171 13.73 0.60 -6.72
C THR A 171 13.90 -0.90 -7.00
N THR A 172 14.19 -1.69 -5.96
CA THR A 172 14.33 -3.14 -6.10
C THR A 172 12.99 -3.82 -6.33
N MET A 173 11.94 -3.36 -5.65
CA MET A 173 10.56 -3.84 -5.87
C MET A 173 10.10 -3.58 -7.32
N ASP A 174 10.30 -2.38 -7.85
CA ASP A 174 9.94 -2.04 -9.23
C ASP A 174 10.69 -2.91 -10.25
N ARG A 175 11.99 -3.12 -10.03
CA ARG A 175 12.84 -3.96 -10.89
C ARG A 175 12.36 -5.40 -10.88
N LEU A 176 12.04 -5.93 -9.70
CA LEU A 176 11.53 -7.28 -9.53
C LEU A 176 10.20 -7.44 -10.29
N LEU A 177 9.25 -6.54 -10.09
CA LEU A 177 7.95 -6.55 -10.78
C LEU A 177 8.09 -6.44 -12.30
N LYS A 178 9.00 -5.59 -12.78
CA LYS A 178 9.26 -5.44 -14.22
C LYS A 178 9.81 -6.75 -14.82
N LYS A 179 10.75 -7.41 -14.15
CA LYS A 179 11.35 -8.67 -14.63
C LYS A 179 10.38 -9.83 -14.60
N LEU A 180 9.57 -9.92 -13.55
CA LEU A 180 8.51 -10.91 -13.41
C LEU A 180 7.52 -10.93 -14.59
N ASN A 181 7.37 -9.80 -15.31
CA ASN A 181 6.54 -9.71 -16.50
C ASN A 181 7.23 -10.13 -17.81
N HIS A 182 8.55 -10.32 -17.83
CA HIS A 182 9.33 -10.50 -19.07
C HIS A 182 10.27 -11.72 -19.08
N GLU A 183 10.61 -12.27 -17.90
CA GLU A 183 11.61 -13.33 -17.76
C GLU A 183 11.01 -14.60 -17.12
N GLU A 184 11.65 -15.76 -17.35
CA GLU A 184 11.27 -17.01 -16.70
C GLU A 184 11.55 -17.00 -15.19
N LEU A 185 10.61 -17.54 -14.41
CA LEU A 185 10.61 -17.49 -12.93
C LEU A 185 11.89 -18.03 -12.28
N ASP A 186 12.50 -19.07 -12.84
CA ASP A 186 13.68 -19.73 -12.26
C ASP A 186 14.96 -18.86 -12.35
N VAL A 187 15.06 -18.01 -13.37
CA VAL A 187 16.16 -17.04 -13.51
C VAL A 187 16.01 -15.90 -12.49
N ILE A 188 14.76 -15.45 -12.28
CA ILE A 188 14.44 -14.39 -11.33
C ILE A 188 14.71 -14.84 -9.88
N ARG A 189 14.34 -16.08 -9.53
CA ARG A 189 14.56 -16.63 -8.19
C ARG A 189 16.01 -16.60 -7.74
N LYS A 190 16.96 -16.93 -8.61
CA LYS A 190 18.39 -17.03 -8.25
C LYS A 190 19.08 -15.67 -8.05
N THR A 191 18.49 -14.59 -8.55
CA THR A 191 19.17 -13.29 -8.64
C THR A 191 18.40 -12.18 -7.93
N GLU A 192 17.18 -11.89 -8.37
CA GLU A 192 16.45 -10.69 -7.93
C GLU A 192 15.72 -10.89 -6.61
N LEU A 193 15.21 -12.10 -6.32
CA LEU A 193 14.64 -12.36 -5.00
C LEU A 193 15.70 -12.21 -3.90
N LYS A 194 16.92 -12.73 -4.13
CA LYS A 194 18.02 -12.58 -3.18
C LYS A 194 18.43 -11.11 -2.99
N ARG A 195 18.38 -10.29 -4.04
CA ARG A 195 18.62 -8.85 -3.92
C ARG A 195 17.53 -8.15 -3.12
N PHE A 196 16.27 -8.53 -3.34
CA PHE A 196 15.15 -8.01 -2.59
C PHE A 196 15.25 -8.38 -1.10
N GLU A 197 15.57 -9.63 -0.78
CA GLU A 197 15.85 -10.09 0.59
C GLU A 197 16.98 -9.26 1.24
N ASN A 198 18.07 -9.01 0.52
CA ASN A 198 19.17 -8.19 1.04
C ASN A 198 18.75 -6.73 1.31
N ALA A 199 17.98 -6.12 0.41
CA ALA A 199 17.51 -4.74 0.57
C ALA A 199 16.60 -4.59 1.80
N ILE A 200 15.80 -5.62 2.09
CA ILE A 200 15.01 -5.70 3.30
C ILE A 200 15.89 -5.75 4.55
N LEU A 201 16.91 -6.61 4.55
CA LEU A 201 17.84 -6.73 5.68
C LEU A 201 18.63 -5.45 5.91
N GLU A 202 18.98 -4.70 4.86
CA GLU A 202 19.66 -3.41 4.98
C GLU A 202 18.77 -2.35 5.62
N LEU A 203 17.46 -2.40 5.38
CA LEU A 203 16.52 -1.48 6.04
C LEU A 203 16.42 -1.72 7.56
N ASP A 204 16.55 -2.98 7.99
CA ASP A 204 16.41 -3.40 9.39
C ASP A 204 17.67 -3.20 10.25
N ARG A 205 18.83 -2.95 9.62
CA ARG A 205 20.13 -2.75 10.31
C ARG A 205 20.28 -1.33 10.84
#